data_AF-A0A1M7FTV1-F1
#
_entry.id   AF-A0A1M7FTV1-F1
#
_cell.length_a   1.000
_cell.length_b   1.000
_cell.length_c   1.000
_cell.angle_alpha   90.00
_cell.angle_beta   90.00
_cell.angle_gamma   90.00
#
_symmetry.space_group_name_H-M   'P 1'
#
loop_
_entity.id
_entity.type
_entity.pdbx_description
1 polymer ?
#
loop_
_entity_poly.entity_id
_entity_poly.type
_entity_poly.pdbx_seq_one_letter_code
_entity_poly.pdbx_strand_id
1 'polypeptide(L)'
;MRPAIILRSAVAACLLLGVVAARAQIFAPPYVNFASGTPLSCSGGTHTVVSGHDVYTFTASGTLTCTGSGTANYLVVAGGGGGDISGGGAGGLLTGATLLSAGSYVITVGNGGLGATASNNATSGGNSSLGALVTAVGGGRGISSIASVSGGSGGGGYSSGGGAGAAGTAGQGNAGGNSGASQNAGGGGGCGAVGSNGGPGTTGTGGNGGAGCSSSISGSAVTYAGGGGGAANTTPGSGGSGGGGAAGASSGTSGTANTGGGGGGIFTAYAPSGGNGGSGIIIARVN
;
A
#
# COMPACT_ATOMS: atom_id res chain seq x y z
N MET A 1 32.81 -45.18 95.14
CA MET A 1 33.12 -44.58 96.47
C MET A 1 32.09 -43.48 96.75
N ARG A 2 31.91 -43.04 98.00
CA ARG A 2 31.07 -41.88 98.42
C ARG A 2 31.72 -40.53 98.04
N PRO A 3 31.11 -39.32 98.19
CA PRO A 3 29.76 -38.91 98.65
C PRO A 3 28.85 -38.53 97.43
N ALA A 4 27.97 -37.51 97.30
CA ALA A 4 27.47 -36.33 98.05
C ALA A 4 26.01 -36.01 97.57
N ILE A 5 25.12 -35.18 98.15
CA ILE A 5 25.12 -34.02 99.09
C ILE A 5 25.44 -32.68 98.38
N ILE A 6 24.46 -31.95 97.82
CA ILE A 6 23.46 -31.04 98.47
C ILE A 6 24.10 -29.75 99.02
N LEU A 7 23.71 -28.54 98.54
CA LEU A 7 22.88 -27.54 99.26
C LEU A 7 22.74 -26.18 98.51
N ARG A 8 21.47 -25.73 98.37
CA ARG A 8 20.92 -24.35 98.25
C ARG A 8 21.82 -23.16 97.82
N SER A 9 21.28 -22.36 96.90
CA SER A 9 20.75 -21.03 97.28
C SER A 9 19.54 -20.66 96.40
N ALA A 10 18.58 -19.90 96.92
CA ALA A 10 17.36 -19.52 96.22
C ALA A 10 16.86 -18.13 96.64
N VAL A 11 16.97 -17.17 95.74
CA VAL A 11 16.33 -15.84 95.74
C VAL A 11 16.08 -15.57 94.24
N ALA A 12 14.86 -15.65 93.71
CA ALA A 12 13.75 -14.68 93.84
C ALA A 12 14.14 -13.28 93.31
N ALA A 13 13.34 -12.59 92.51
CA ALA A 13 12.12 -12.95 91.77
C ALA A 13 11.90 -11.91 90.66
N CYS A 14 10.94 -12.13 89.74
CA CYS A 14 10.39 -11.12 88.81
C CYS A 14 11.41 -10.53 87.77
N LEU A 15 11.01 -10.06 86.59
CA LEU A 15 9.68 -9.68 86.11
C LEU A 15 9.62 -9.76 84.57
N LEU A 16 8.41 -10.02 84.04
CA LEU A 16 7.87 -9.70 82.69
C LEU A 16 8.76 -9.73 81.42
N LEU A 17 8.28 -10.53 80.45
CA LEU A 17 8.05 -10.22 79.01
C LEU A 17 9.20 -9.71 78.09
N GLY A 18 9.16 -10.19 76.85
CA GLY A 18 9.63 -9.45 75.67
C GLY A 18 10.74 -10.14 74.87
N VAL A 19 10.36 -10.97 73.89
CA VAL A 19 11.32 -11.47 72.89
C VAL A 19 11.78 -10.31 72.02
N VAL A 20 13.07 -9.98 72.08
CA VAL A 20 13.71 -9.03 71.15
C VAL A 20 13.84 -9.71 69.78
N ALA A 21 12.83 -9.54 68.93
CA ALA A 21 12.87 -9.99 67.56
C ALA A 21 13.96 -9.23 66.80
N ALA A 22 15.00 -9.95 66.35
CA ALA A 22 16.08 -9.36 65.57
C ALA A 22 15.53 -8.76 64.27
N ARG A 23 15.85 -7.49 64.00
CA ARG A 23 15.39 -6.78 62.79
C ARG A 23 16.15 -7.26 61.57
N ALA A 24 15.68 -8.34 60.95
CA ALA A 24 16.07 -8.70 59.59
C ALA A 24 15.65 -7.58 58.63
N GLN A 25 16.59 -6.73 58.24
CA GLN A 25 16.34 -5.75 57.17
C GLN A 25 16.27 -6.51 55.85
N ILE A 26 15.05 -6.63 55.32
CA ILE A 26 14.80 -7.24 54.00
C ILE A 26 15.41 -6.31 52.95
N PHE A 27 16.61 -6.66 52.49
CA PHE A 27 17.24 -6.00 51.35
C PHE A 27 16.53 -6.47 50.08
N ALA A 28 15.38 -5.87 49.80
CA ALA A 28 14.68 -6.09 48.54
C ALA A 28 15.62 -5.67 47.39
N PRO A 29 15.83 -6.51 46.36
CA PRO A 29 16.55 -6.08 45.17
C PRO A 29 15.81 -4.88 44.57
N PRO A 30 16.51 -3.95 43.90
CA PRO A 30 15.84 -2.88 43.18
C PRO A 30 14.93 -3.52 42.12
N TYR A 31 13.62 -3.38 42.32
CA TYR A 31 12.64 -3.71 41.29
C TYR A 31 12.91 -2.79 40.10
N VAL A 32 13.64 -3.31 39.11
CA VAL A 32 13.74 -2.70 37.79
C VAL A 32 12.33 -2.65 37.22
N ASN A 33 11.69 -1.51 37.44
CA ASN A 33 10.35 -1.24 36.94
C ASN A 33 10.49 -1.08 35.43
N PHE A 34 10.41 -2.21 34.71
CA PHE A 34 10.26 -2.25 33.27
C PHE A 34 8.94 -1.55 32.95
N ALA A 35 9.04 -0.23 32.76
CA ALA A 35 7.97 0.55 32.15
C ALA A 35 7.76 -0.06 30.76
N SER A 36 6.75 -0.92 30.65
CA SER A 36 6.21 -1.36 29.37
C SER A 36 5.91 -0.09 28.60
N GLY A 37 6.65 0.12 27.51
CA GLY A 37 6.45 1.29 26.65
C GLY A 37 4.97 1.41 26.32
N THR A 38 4.44 2.63 26.31
CA THR A 38 3.02 2.82 26.03
C THR A 38 2.67 2.09 24.73
N PRO A 39 1.60 1.27 24.71
CA PRO A 39 1.27 0.46 23.54
C PRO A 39 1.00 1.37 22.36
N LEU A 40 1.32 0.90 21.15
CA LEU A 40 1.14 1.69 19.93
C LEU A 40 -0.35 1.97 19.72
N SER A 41 -0.75 3.24 19.81
CA SER A 41 -2.12 3.68 19.54
C SER A 41 -2.07 4.93 18.67
N CYS A 42 -2.82 4.91 17.57
CA CYS A 42 -2.78 5.96 16.55
C CYS A 42 -4.16 6.59 16.28
N SER A 43 -4.15 7.65 15.48
CA SER A 43 -5.34 8.41 15.11
C SER A 43 -5.14 9.09 13.74
N GLY A 44 -6.23 9.22 12.98
CA GLY A 44 -6.22 9.77 11.61
C GLY A 44 -6.84 8.81 10.59
N GLY A 45 -7.29 9.37 9.46
CA GLY A 45 -8.01 8.62 8.43
C GLY A 45 -9.35 8.05 8.91
N THR A 46 -9.84 7.02 8.24
CA THR A 46 -10.95 6.19 8.71
C THR A 46 -10.41 5.07 9.58
N HIS A 47 -10.77 5.06 10.86
CA HIS A 47 -10.40 4.02 11.82
C HIS A 47 -11.47 2.92 11.89
N THR A 48 -11.04 1.65 11.88
CA THR A 48 -11.88 0.47 12.14
C THR A 48 -11.11 -0.56 12.97
N VAL A 49 -11.82 -1.47 13.65
CA VAL A 49 -11.21 -2.59 14.39
C VAL A 49 -11.47 -3.89 13.64
N VAL A 50 -10.41 -4.64 13.34
CA VAL A 50 -10.45 -5.86 12.51
C VAL A 50 -9.75 -7.00 13.24
N SER A 51 -10.51 -8.01 13.66
CA SER A 51 -10.00 -9.18 14.40
C SER A 51 -9.23 -8.82 15.69
N GLY A 52 -9.54 -7.68 16.32
CA GLY A 52 -8.84 -7.17 17.50
C GLY A 52 -7.70 -6.18 17.23
N HIS A 53 -7.44 -5.83 15.96
CA HIS A 53 -6.41 -4.89 15.54
C HIS A 53 -7.00 -3.58 15.04
N ASP A 54 -6.40 -2.44 15.38
CA ASP A 54 -6.78 -1.14 14.82
C ASP A 54 -6.24 -0.99 13.39
N VAL A 55 -7.11 -0.56 12.48
CA VAL A 55 -6.83 -0.32 11.06
C VAL A 55 -7.19 1.13 10.71
N TYR A 56 -6.23 1.86 10.16
CA TYR A 56 -6.35 3.26 9.76
C TYR A 56 -6.22 3.36 8.24
N THR A 57 -7.29 3.78 7.57
CA THR A 57 -7.41 3.85 6.11
C THR A 57 -7.46 5.30 5.63
N PHE A 58 -6.64 5.63 4.64
CA PHE A 58 -6.52 6.95 4.03
C PHE A 58 -6.80 6.86 2.53
N THR A 59 -7.96 7.39 2.12
CA THR A 59 -8.37 7.60 0.72
C THR A 59 -8.07 9.02 0.23
N ALA A 60 -7.60 9.89 1.12
CA ALA A 60 -7.10 11.23 0.86
C ALA A 60 -5.91 11.52 1.79
N SER A 61 -5.07 12.49 1.41
CA SER A 61 -3.92 12.91 2.22
C SER A 61 -4.33 13.47 3.59
N GLY A 62 -3.47 13.32 4.59
CA GLY A 62 -3.72 13.73 5.97
C GLY A 62 -2.54 13.41 6.88
N THR A 63 -2.82 13.06 8.15
CA THR A 63 -1.81 12.73 9.14
C THR A 63 -2.23 11.50 9.94
N LEU A 64 -1.31 10.57 10.18
CA LEU A 64 -1.43 9.52 11.18
C LEU A 64 -0.62 9.95 12.41
N THR A 65 -1.29 10.30 13.50
CA THR A 65 -0.63 10.67 14.77
C THR A 65 -0.66 9.49 15.73
N CYS A 66 0.51 9.03 16.15
CA CYS A 66 0.70 7.88 17.02
C CYS A 66 1.25 8.27 18.38
N THR A 67 0.91 7.46 19.38
CA THR A 67 1.44 7.46 20.74
C THR A 67 2.01 6.08 21.04
N GLY A 68 2.99 5.99 21.94
CA GLY A 68 3.68 4.73 22.21
C GLY A 68 4.65 4.31 21.12
N SER A 69 4.94 3.02 21.02
CA SER A 69 5.75 2.45 19.92
C SER A 69 5.44 0.98 19.69
N GLY A 70 5.50 0.52 18.44
CA GLY A 70 5.19 -0.86 18.07
C GLY A 70 5.25 -1.09 16.56
N THR A 71 4.92 -2.30 16.14
CA THR A 71 4.97 -2.70 14.72
C THR A 71 3.63 -2.46 14.04
N ALA A 72 3.64 -1.76 12.90
CA ALA A 72 2.50 -1.61 12.02
C ALA A 72 2.72 -2.35 10.69
N ASN A 73 1.76 -3.17 10.30
CA ASN A 73 1.65 -3.70 8.94
C ASN A 73 1.06 -2.59 8.03
N TYR A 74 1.53 -2.50 6.79
CA TYR A 74 1.08 -1.47 5.86
C TYR A 74 0.73 -2.00 4.46
N LEU A 75 -0.13 -1.26 3.79
CA LEU A 75 -0.38 -1.26 2.35
C LEU A 75 -0.31 0.19 1.87
N VAL A 76 0.59 0.50 0.94
CA VAL A 76 0.71 1.81 0.30
C VAL A 76 0.54 1.61 -1.20
N VAL A 77 -0.53 2.18 -1.78
CA VAL A 77 -0.81 2.14 -3.21
C VAL A 77 -0.78 3.56 -3.76
N ALA A 78 0.00 3.80 -4.81
CA ALA A 78 0.07 5.08 -5.51
C ALA A 78 -1.15 5.32 -6.41
N GLY A 79 -1.30 6.54 -6.96
CA GLY A 79 -2.29 6.80 -8.00
C GLY A 79 -1.93 6.10 -9.32
N GLY A 80 -2.93 5.64 -10.06
CA GLY A 80 -2.74 5.07 -11.40
C GLY A 80 -2.45 6.14 -12.46
N GLY A 81 -1.80 5.78 -13.56
CA GLY A 81 -1.63 6.65 -14.72
C GLY A 81 -2.90 6.76 -15.55
N GLY A 82 -3.10 7.90 -16.21
CA GLY A 82 -4.18 8.07 -17.19
C GLY A 82 -3.91 7.29 -18.48
N GLY A 83 -4.97 6.87 -19.17
CA GLY A 83 -4.91 6.24 -20.49
C GLY A 83 -4.81 7.26 -21.62
N ASP A 84 -4.20 6.86 -22.74
CA ASP A 84 -4.15 7.61 -24.00
C ASP A 84 -4.68 6.68 -25.11
N ILE A 85 -3.91 6.34 -26.15
CA ILE A 85 -4.27 5.21 -27.03
C ILE A 85 -3.92 3.88 -26.35
N SER A 86 -2.75 3.81 -25.68
CA SER A 86 -2.42 2.70 -24.77
C SER A 86 -3.00 2.89 -23.35
N GLY A 87 -3.10 1.77 -22.62
CA GLY A 87 -3.61 1.78 -21.24
C GLY A 87 -2.60 2.36 -20.25
N GLY A 88 -3.09 3.14 -19.29
CA GLY A 88 -2.30 3.62 -18.16
C GLY A 88 -1.86 2.47 -17.24
N GLY A 89 -0.62 2.52 -16.76
CA GLY A 89 -0.11 1.61 -15.75
C GLY A 89 -0.74 1.91 -14.38
N ALA A 90 -0.92 0.87 -13.57
CA ALA A 90 -1.34 1.02 -12.19
C ALA A 90 -0.30 1.76 -11.33
N GLY A 91 -0.76 2.36 -10.24
CA GLY A 91 0.11 2.84 -9.18
C GLY A 91 0.96 1.72 -8.59
N GLY A 92 2.14 2.06 -8.11
CA GLY A 92 2.98 1.13 -7.37
C GLY A 92 2.28 0.66 -6.10
N LEU A 93 2.44 -0.62 -5.76
CA LEU A 93 1.90 -1.21 -4.55
C LEU A 93 3.04 -1.73 -3.67
N LEU A 94 3.09 -1.28 -2.42
CA LEU A 94 4.06 -1.71 -1.41
C LEU A 94 3.31 -2.24 -0.18
N THR A 95 3.75 -3.41 0.29
CA THR A 95 3.25 -4.03 1.53
C THR A 95 4.40 -4.51 2.40
N GLY A 96 4.25 -4.41 3.71
CA GLY A 96 5.25 -4.89 4.65
C GLY A 96 4.87 -4.61 6.10
N ALA A 97 5.88 -4.57 6.95
CA ALA A 97 5.77 -4.08 8.32
C ALA A 97 6.81 -2.99 8.57
N THR A 98 6.52 -2.05 9.46
CA THR A 98 7.43 -0.98 9.89
C THR A 98 7.26 -0.71 11.38
N LEU A 99 8.29 -0.16 12.02
CA LEU A 99 8.19 0.34 13.39
C LEU A 99 7.58 1.75 13.37
N LEU A 100 6.51 1.96 14.13
CA LEU A 100 5.98 3.28 14.45
C LEU A 100 6.35 3.66 15.89
N SER A 101 6.55 4.95 16.09
CA SER A 101 6.88 5.59 17.37
C SER A 101 5.99 6.80 17.60
N ALA A 102 5.97 7.33 18.82
CA ALA A 102 5.21 8.52 19.17
C ALA A 102 5.60 9.71 18.26
N GLY A 103 4.61 10.34 17.63
CA GLY A 103 4.81 11.40 16.64
C GLY A 103 3.72 11.45 15.57
N SER A 104 3.90 12.33 14.59
CA SER A 104 2.96 12.52 13.47
C SER A 104 3.60 12.15 12.13
N TYR A 105 2.98 11.22 11.43
CA TYR A 105 3.38 10.79 10.08
C TYR A 105 2.47 11.45 9.06
N VAL A 106 3.04 12.29 8.19
CA VAL A 106 2.31 12.89 7.06
C VAL A 106 1.95 11.79 6.06
N ILE A 107 0.67 11.69 5.73
CA ILE A 107 0.14 10.69 4.79
C ILE A 107 -0.16 11.40 3.47
N THR A 108 0.55 11.02 2.41
CA THR A 108 0.28 11.50 1.06
C THR A 108 -0.47 10.41 0.30
N VAL A 109 -1.68 10.68 -0.18
CA VAL A 109 -2.40 9.79 -1.11
C VAL A 109 -2.25 10.36 -2.53
N GLY A 110 -1.68 9.55 -3.42
CA GLY A 110 -1.45 9.92 -4.81
C GLY A 110 -2.75 10.04 -5.60
N ASN A 111 -3.00 11.21 -6.19
CA ASN A 111 -4.08 11.38 -7.16
C ASN A 111 -3.85 10.51 -8.40
N GLY A 112 -4.93 10.04 -9.04
CA GLY A 112 -4.84 9.43 -10.36
C GLY A 112 -4.43 10.44 -11.43
N GLY A 113 -3.67 9.98 -12.43
CA GLY A 113 -3.29 10.78 -13.59
C GLY A 113 -4.50 11.07 -14.49
N LEU A 114 -4.50 12.21 -15.17
CA LEU A 114 -5.54 12.57 -16.13
C LEU A 114 -5.37 11.75 -17.42
N GLY A 115 -6.48 11.29 -17.99
CA GLY A 115 -6.49 10.67 -19.32
C GLY A 115 -6.23 11.70 -20.43
N ALA A 116 -5.81 11.22 -21.60
CA ALA A 116 -5.54 12.08 -22.74
C ALA A 116 -6.81 12.75 -23.28
N THR A 117 -6.65 13.96 -23.80
CA THR A 117 -7.70 14.78 -24.43
C THR A 117 -7.19 15.26 -25.79
N ALA A 118 -8.08 15.74 -26.67
CA ALA A 118 -7.71 16.25 -28.00
C ALA A 118 -6.65 17.40 -28.00
N SER A 119 -6.33 17.99 -26.85
CA SER A 119 -5.32 19.04 -26.69
C SER A 119 -4.22 18.73 -25.67
N ASN A 120 -4.29 17.61 -24.93
CA ASN A 120 -3.34 17.28 -23.87
C ASN A 120 -3.08 15.78 -23.81
N ASN A 121 -1.80 15.38 -23.74
CA ASN A 121 -1.41 14.01 -23.42
C ASN A 121 -1.93 13.59 -22.03
N ALA A 122 -2.06 12.28 -21.81
CA ALA A 122 -2.31 11.73 -20.47
C ALA A 122 -1.20 12.13 -19.48
N THR A 123 -1.47 12.04 -18.18
CA THR A 123 -0.46 12.25 -17.12
C THR A 123 -0.26 11.01 -16.26
N SER A 124 0.93 10.88 -15.68
CA SER A 124 1.25 9.80 -14.73
C SER A 124 0.51 10.04 -13.41
N GLY A 125 0.29 8.97 -12.64
CA GLY A 125 -0.29 9.08 -11.31
C GLY A 125 0.65 9.78 -10.31
N GLY A 126 0.08 10.27 -9.22
CA GLY A 126 0.83 10.79 -8.07
C GLY A 126 1.39 9.67 -7.20
N ASN A 127 2.51 9.92 -6.54
CA ASN A 127 3.08 9.03 -5.53
C ASN A 127 2.20 9.01 -4.26
N SER A 128 2.19 7.89 -3.56
CA SER A 128 1.63 7.79 -2.19
C SER A 128 2.77 7.57 -1.18
N SER A 129 2.69 8.16 0.02
CA SER A 129 3.70 7.96 1.07
C SER A 129 3.13 7.86 2.49
N LEU A 130 3.73 6.98 3.28
CA LEU A 130 3.55 6.84 4.73
C LEU A 130 4.73 7.54 5.41
N GLY A 131 4.58 8.84 5.68
CA GLY A 131 5.67 9.72 6.12
C GLY A 131 6.85 9.67 5.13
N ALA A 132 8.05 9.53 5.69
CA ALA A 132 9.28 9.23 4.95
C ALA A 132 9.67 7.73 5.00
N LEU A 133 8.81 6.86 5.54
CA LEU A 133 9.11 5.44 5.76
C LEU A 133 8.91 4.59 4.50
N VAL A 134 7.86 4.88 3.75
CA VAL A 134 7.43 4.11 2.57
C VAL A 134 6.88 5.07 1.52
N THR A 135 7.37 4.99 0.29
CA THR A 135 6.85 5.77 -0.86
C THR A 135 6.62 4.85 -2.05
N ALA A 136 5.38 4.75 -2.49
CA ALA A 136 5.00 4.06 -3.72
C ALA A 136 4.94 5.06 -4.90
N VAL A 137 5.49 4.66 -6.04
CA VAL A 137 5.61 5.49 -7.25
C VAL A 137 4.31 5.46 -8.04
N GLY A 138 3.84 6.62 -8.50
CA GLY A 138 2.65 6.75 -9.34
C GLY A 138 2.74 5.98 -10.65
N GLY A 139 1.59 5.55 -11.18
CA GLY A 139 1.52 4.72 -12.39
C GLY A 139 1.92 5.47 -13.65
N GLY A 140 2.63 4.78 -14.55
CA GLY A 140 3.06 5.34 -15.83
C GLY A 140 1.87 5.61 -16.76
N ARG A 141 1.85 6.76 -17.44
CA ARG A 141 0.77 7.12 -18.37
C ARG A 141 0.73 6.24 -19.63
N GLY A 142 -0.44 6.13 -20.23
CA GLY A 142 -0.60 5.71 -21.63
C GLY A 142 0.02 6.73 -22.60
N ILE A 143 0.17 6.32 -23.86
CA ILE A 143 0.78 7.10 -24.94
C ILE A 143 0.03 6.97 -26.28
N SER A 144 0.23 7.96 -27.14
CA SER A 144 -0.28 8.08 -28.52
C SER A 144 0.80 8.34 -29.57
N SER A 145 1.97 8.85 -29.19
CA SER A 145 3.00 9.30 -30.15
C SER A 145 4.44 9.41 -29.59
N ILE A 146 4.62 9.25 -28.28
CA ILE A 146 5.89 9.48 -27.55
C ILE A 146 6.31 8.18 -26.86
N ALA A 147 7.58 8.04 -26.48
CA ALA A 147 8.05 6.91 -25.69
C ALA A 147 7.20 6.67 -24.42
N SER A 148 6.97 5.39 -24.11
CA SER A 148 6.16 4.95 -22.97
C SER A 148 6.81 5.32 -21.64
N VAL A 149 5.98 5.72 -20.66
CA VAL A 149 6.46 6.29 -19.40
C VAL A 149 6.42 5.25 -18.28
N SER A 150 7.56 5.08 -17.61
CA SER A 150 7.69 4.23 -16.42
C SER A 150 7.00 4.86 -15.20
N GLY A 151 6.63 4.01 -14.25
CA GLY A 151 6.03 4.40 -12.98
C GLY A 151 6.11 3.26 -11.99
N GLY A 152 5.21 3.21 -11.01
CA GLY A 152 5.05 2.04 -10.14
C GLY A 152 4.79 0.78 -10.95
N SER A 153 3.72 0.78 -11.75
CA SER A 153 3.61 -0.06 -12.96
C SER A 153 3.76 0.81 -14.22
N GLY A 154 4.26 0.22 -15.31
CA GLY A 154 4.50 0.93 -16.58
C GLY A 154 3.24 1.09 -17.45
N GLY A 155 3.17 2.18 -18.20
CA GLY A 155 2.14 2.38 -19.23
C GLY A 155 2.31 1.47 -20.44
N GLY A 156 1.22 1.15 -21.13
CA GLY A 156 1.23 0.31 -22.34
C GLY A 156 1.93 0.97 -23.52
N GLY A 157 2.37 0.16 -24.48
CA GLY A 157 3.05 0.59 -25.70
C GLY A 157 2.09 0.98 -26.82
N TYR A 158 2.45 2.01 -27.58
CA TYR A 158 1.81 2.40 -28.84
C TYR A 158 2.84 2.94 -29.82
N SER A 159 2.88 2.41 -31.04
CA SER A 159 3.39 3.10 -32.22
C SER A 159 2.86 2.42 -33.49
N SER A 160 3.01 3.08 -34.64
CA SER A 160 2.73 2.50 -35.96
C SER A 160 3.74 1.43 -36.42
N GLY A 161 4.73 1.07 -35.58
CA GLY A 161 5.82 0.15 -35.91
C GLY A 161 6.33 -0.74 -34.77
N GLY A 162 5.53 -0.96 -33.71
CA GLY A 162 5.91 -1.83 -32.58
C GLY A 162 6.50 -1.07 -31.39
N GLY A 163 5.69 -0.22 -30.74
CA GLY A 163 6.09 0.54 -29.56
C GLY A 163 6.12 -0.33 -28.31
N ALA A 164 7.24 -0.35 -27.59
CA ALA A 164 7.36 -1.12 -26.35
C ALA A 164 6.52 -0.53 -25.19
N GLY A 165 5.98 -1.38 -24.34
CA GLY A 165 5.43 -0.97 -23.06
C GLY A 165 6.53 -0.51 -22.11
N ALA A 166 6.22 0.40 -21.20
CA ALA A 166 7.19 0.89 -20.22
C ALA A 166 7.44 -0.15 -19.12
N ALA A 167 8.63 -0.12 -18.53
CA ALA A 167 8.92 -0.89 -17.31
C ALA A 167 8.14 -0.34 -16.09
N GLY A 168 7.74 -1.23 -15.20
CA GLY A 168 7.35 -0.90 -13.83
C GLY A 168 8.58 -0.73 -12.92
N THR A 169 8.37 -0.15 -11.75
CA THR A 169 9.40 -0.03 -10.71
C THR A 169 9.55 -1.38 -9.99
N ALA A 170 10.77 -1.90 -9.94
CA ALA A 170 11.07 -3.19 -9.32
C ALA A 170 10.52 -3.28 -7.89
N GLY A 171 9.74 -4.33 -7.61
CA GLY A 171 9.09 -4.54 -6.30
C GLY A 171 7.83 -3.70 -6.06
N GLN A 172 7.36 -2.89 -7.02
CA GLN A 172 6.13 -2.09 -6.89
C GLN A 172 5.09 -2.38 -7.99
N GLY A 173 5.52 -2.79 -9.18
CA GLY A 173 4.62 -3.08 -10.29
C GLY A 173 5.33 -3.62 -11.53
N ASN A 174 4.54 -4.07 -12.50
CA ASN A 174 5.05 -4.72 -13.71
C ASN A 174 5.09 -3.77 -14.92
N ALA A 175 5.72 -4.24 -16.00
CA ALA A 175 5.73 -3.55 -17.28
C ALA A 175 4.34 -3.50 -17.95
N GLY A 176 4.11 -2.48 -18.76
CA GLY A 176 3.02 -2.48 -19.74
C GLY A 176 3.30 -3.44 -20.89
N GLY A 177 2.25 -3.84 -21.60
CA GLY A 177 2.37 -4.63 -22.83
C GLY A 177 2.82 -3.77 -24.02
N ASN A 178 3.41 -4.39 -25.03
CA ASN A 178 3.83 -3.74 -26.27
C ASN A 178 2.63 -3.49 -27.20
N SER A 179 2.77 -2.58 -28.17
CA SER A 179 1.78 -2.48 -29.25
C SER A 179 1.82 -3.71 -30.15
N GLY A 180 0.66 -4.09 -30.65
CA GLY A 180 0.51 -5.12 -31.69
C GLY A 180 0.73 -4.55 -33.08
N ALA A 181 0.17 -5.25 -34.07
CA ALA A 181 0.10 -4.76 -35.44
C ALA A 181 -0.96 -3.64 -35.55
N SER A 182 -0.94 -2.90 -36.66
CA SER A 182 -2.08 -2.08 -37.13
C SER A 182 -2.68 -1.11 -36.09
N GLN A 183 -1.83 -0.53 -35.22
CA GLN A 183 -2.21 0.43 -34.17
C GLN A 183 -2.98 -0.18 -32.98
N ASN A 184 -3.00 -1.51 -32.81
CA ASN A 184 -3.51 -2.15 -31.59
C ASN A 184 -2.56 -1.84 -30.41
N ALA A 185 -3.03 -1.13 -29.39
CA ALA A 185 -2.18 -0.69 -28.28
C ALA A 185 -2.05 -1.74 -27.18
N GLY A 186 -0.92 -1.71 -26.46
CA GLY A 186 -0.72 -2.54 -25.27
C GLY A 186 -1.50 -2.04 -24.05
N GLY A 187 -1.83 -2.96 -23.14
CA GLY A 187 -2.39 -2.63 -21.83
C GLY A 187 -1.31 -2.11 -20.87
N GLY A 188 -1.70 -1.31 -19.88
CA GLY A 188 -0.82 -0.91 -18.79
C GLY A 188 -0.52 -2.07 -17.85
N GLY A 189 0.63 -2.04 -17.17
CA GLY A 189 0.98 -3.02 -16.15
C GLY A 189 0.10 -2.89 -14.91
N GLY A 190 -0.16 -4.02 -14.25
CA GLY A 190 -0.65 -4.06 -12.86
C GLY A 190 0.46 -4.54 -11.93
N CYS A 191 0.20 -4.63 -10.62
CA CYS A 191 1.21 -5.16 -9.70
C CYS A 191 1.27 -6.70 -9.66
N GLY A 192 0.22 -7.40 -10.09
CA GLY A 192 0.14 -8.86 -10.13
C GLY A 192 0.55 -9.49 -11.47
N ALA A 193 0.45 -8.74 -12.58
CA ALA A 193 0.92 -9.18 -13.90
C ALA A 193 1.32 -8.01 -14.81
N VAL A 194 2.14 -8.30 -15.82
CA VAL A 194 2.40 -7.40 -16.96
C VAL A 194 1.11 -7.07 -17.72
N GLY A 195 1.08 -5.92 -18.38
CA GLY A 195 0.05 -5.62 -19.37
C GLY A 195 0.15 -6.56 -20.57
N SER A 196 -0.99 -6.92 -21.16
CA SER A 196 -1.01 -7.75 -22.38
C SER A 196 -0.60 -6.91 -23.59
N ASN A 197 0.11 -7.52 -24.54
CA ASN A 197 0.43 -6.88 -25.82
C ASN A 197 -0.86 -6.64 -26.64
N GLY A 198 -0.83 -5.65 -27.54
CA GLY A 198 -1.84 -5.52 -28.59
C GLY A 198 -1.82 -6.72 -29.55
N GLY A 199 -2.98 -7.05 -30.12
CA GLY A 199 -3.16 -8.23 -30.97
C GLY A 199 -2.52 -8.12 -32.37
N PRO A 200 -2.29 -9.26 -33.05
CA PRO A 200 -1.83 -9.30 -34.43
C PRO A 200 -2.95 -8.94 -35.42
N GLY A 201 -2.56 -8.49 -36.62
CA GLY A 201 -3.47 -8.18 -37.72
C GLY A 201 -4.26 -6.86 -37.59
N THR A 202 -4.96 -6.51 -38.67
CA THR A 202 -5.79 -5.29 -38.78
C THR A 202 -7.12 -5.36 -38.02
N THR A 203 -7.54 -6.56 -37.62
CA THR A 203 -8.77 -6.81 -36.86
C THR A 203 -8.49 -7.19 -35.40
N GLY A 204 -7.24 -7.10 -34.95
CA GLY A 204 -6.77 -7.57 -33.64
C GLY A 204 -7.33 -6.80 -32.44
N THR A 205 -7.19 -7.42 -31.26
CA THR A 205 -7.67 -6.88 -29.98
C THR A 205 -6.70 -5.87 -29.38
N GLY A 206 -7.21 -4.97 -28.54
CA GLY A 206 -6.39 -4.16 -27.65
C GLY A 206 -5.79 -5.03 -26.54
N GLY A 207 -4.65 -4.62 -26.01
CA GLY A 207 -4.00 -5.31 -24.90
C GLY A 207 -4.77 -5.12 -23.60
N ASN A 208 -5.20 -6.22 -22.96
CA ASN A 208 -5.79 -6.17 -21.62
C ASN A 208 -4.80 -5.64 -20.58
N GLY A 209 -5.28 -4.85 -19.63
CA GLY A 209 -4.49 -4.35 -18.51
C GLY A 209 -4.03 -5.47 -17.57
N GLY A 210 -2.82 -5.33 -17.02
CA GLY A 210 -2.24 -6.31 -16.10
C GLY A 210 -3.04 -6.45 -14.80
N ALA A 211 -3.15 -7.68 -14.30
CA ALA A 211 -3.86 -7.97 -13.05
C ALA A 211 -3.24 -7.26 -11.84
N GLY A 212 -4.08 -6.86 -10.89
CA GLY A 212 -3.68 -6.30 -9.60
C GLY A 212 -3.37 -7.37 -8.54
N CYS A 213 -3.02 -6.90 -7.34
CA CYS A 213 -2.63 -7.73 -6.20
C CYS A 213 -3.73 -7.75 -5.14
N SER A 214 -3.99 -8.92 -4.55
CA SER A 214 -4.91 -9.04 -3.42
C SER A 214 -4.21 -8.75 -2.10
N SER A 215 -4.88 -8.02 -1.20
CA SER A 215 -4.43 -7.79 0.18
C SER A 215 -5.62 -7.94 1.14
N SER A 216 -5.38 -8.62 2.27
CA SER A 216 -6.36 -8.85 3.34
C SER A 216 -6.13 -7.95 4.57
N ILE A 217 -5.33 -6.89 4.45
CA ILE A 217 -4.95 -6.00 5.56
C ILE A 217 -6.16 -5.44 6.34
N SER A 218 -7.23 -5.11 5.63
CA SER A 218 -8.52 -4.62 6.14
C SER A 218 -9.49 -5.73 6.60
N GLY A 219 -9.04 -6.99 6.68
CA GLY A 219 -9.79 -8.15 7.16
C GLY A 219 -10.36 -9.04 6.05
N SER A 220 -10.84 -8.43 4.97
CA SER A 220 -11.30 -9.13 3.76
C SER A 220 -10.31 -8.91 2.61
N ALA A 221 -10.18 -9.90 1.73
CA ALA A 221 -9.33 -9.80 0.55
C ALA A 221 -9.89 -8.78 -0.46
N VAL A 222 -9.15 -7.71 -0.71
CA VAL A 222 -9.46 -6.67 -1.72
C VAL A 222 -8.30 -6.60 -2.71
N THR A 223 -8.61 -6.45 -4.00
CA THR A 223 -7.60 -6.36 -5.07
C THR A 223 -7.33 -4.89 -5.42
N TYR A 224 -6.05 -4.54 -5.58
CA TYR A 224 -5.57 -3.19 -5.85
C TYR A 224 -4.59 -3.17 -7.03
N ALA A 225 -4.38 -2.00 -7.64
CA ALA A 225 -3.38 -1.73 -8.68
C ALA A 225 -3.50 -2.62 -9.94
N GLY A 226 -4.71 -2.68 -10.52
CA GLY A 226 -4.94 -3.23 -11.87
C GLY A 226 -4.61 -2.23 -12.98
N GLY A 227 -3.92 -2.66 -14.04
CA GLY A 227 -3.58 -1.81 -15.18
C GLY A 227 -4.78 -1.47 -16.07
N GLY A 228 -4.71 -0.38 -16.83
CA GLY A 228 -5.72 -0.02 -17.83
C GLY A 228 -5.59 -0.82 -19.12
N GLY A 229 -6.70 -1.06 -19.82
CA GLY A 229 -6.69 -1.66 -21.15
C GLY A 229 -6.18 -0.71 -22.24
N GLY A 230 -5.53 -1.24 -23.28
CA GLY A 230 -5.15 -0.51 -24.48
C GLY A 230 -6.23 -0.56 -25.56
N ALA A 231 -6.31 0.48 -26.40
CA ALA A 231 -7.27 0.57 -27.47
C ALA A 231 -6.94 -0.32 -28.69
N ALA A 232 -7.96 -0.60 -29.51
CA ALA A 232 -7.85 -1.19 -30.83
C ALA A 232 -9.07 -0.79 -31.67
N ASN A 233 -9.02 -1.04 -32.97
CA ASN A 233 -10.07 -0.65 -33.91
C ASN A 233 -11.38 -1.45 -33.71
N THR A 234 -11.27 -2.75 -33.42
CA THR A 234 -12.39 -3.71 -33.36
C THR A 234 -12.82 -4.07 -31.94
N THR A 235 -11.86 -4.43 -31.08
CA THR A 235 -12.13 -4.96 -29.72
C THR A 235 -11.14 -4.35 -28.74
N PRO A 236 -11.53 -3.28 -28.01
CA PRO A 236 -10.68 -2.65 -27.00
C PRO A 236 -10.30 -3.63 -25.87
N GLY A 237 -9.11 -3.45 -25.29
CA GLY A 237 -8.64 -4.27 -24.18
C GLY A 237 -9.39 -4.00 -22.87
N SER A 238 -9.64 -5.04 -22.09
CA SER A 238 -10.26 -4.92 -20.77
C SER A 238 -9.30 -4.31 -19.74
N GLY A 239 -9.85 -3.71 -18.68
CA GLY A 239 -9.07 -3.32 -17.52
C GLY A 239 -8.64 -4.52 -16.67
N GLY A 240 -7.53 -4.40 -15.95
CA GLY A 240 -7.04 -5.40 -15.01
C GLY A 240 -7.85 -5.44 -13.72
N SER A 241 -7.89 -6.61 -13.08
CA SER A 241 -8.49 -6.78 -11.75
C SER A 241 -7.83 -5.86 -10.72
N GLY A 242 -8.60 -5.33 -9.76
CA GLY A 242 -8.11 -4.28 -8.86
C GLY A 242 -8.26 -2.86 -9.43
N GLY A 243 -9.35 -2.63 -10.18
CA GLY A 243 -9.81 -1.29 -10.56
C GLY A 243 -9.22 -0.70 -11.82
N GLY A 244 -8.59 -1.49 -12.69
CA GLY A 244 -8.14 -1.01 -14.00
C GLY A 244 -9.31 -0.65 -14.92
N GLY A 245 -9.19 0.45 -15.66
CA GLY A 245 -10.19 0.88 -16.63
C GLY A 245 -10.08 0.14 -17.96
N ALA A 246 -11.19 -0.31 -18.53
CA ALA A 246 -11.23 -0.85 -19.90
C ALA A 246 -11.09 0.27 -20.95
N ALA A 247 -10.44 -0.04 -22.07
CA ALA A 247 -10.39 0.86 -23.23
C ALA A 247 -11.75 0.96 -23.93
N GLY A 248 -11.92 1.97 -24.77
CA GLY A 248 -13.14 2.16 -25.56
C GLY A 248 -12.85 2.66 -26.98
N ALA A 249 -13.82 2.47 -27.88
CA ALA A 249 -13.73 3.05 -29.22
C ALA A 249 -13.82 4.59 -29.17
N SER A 250 -14.66 5.13 -28.29
CA SER A 250 -14.87 6.56 -28.10
C SER A 250 -14.21 7.07 -26.80
N SER A 251 -14.63 6.60 -25.62
CA SER A 251 -14.09 7.04 -24.32
C SER A 251 -13.45 5.89 -23.56
N GLY A 252 -12.29 6.15 -22.95
CA GLY A 252 -11.63 5.19 -22.05
C GLY A 252 -12.31 5.19 -20.68
N THR A 253 -12.47 4.01 -20.08
CA THR A 253 -12.99 3.90 -18.71
C THR A 253 -11.93 4.39 -17.73
N SER A 254 -12.31 5.21 -16.75
CA SER A 254 -11.38 5.62 -15.69
C SER A 254 -11.08 4.47 -14.72
N GLY A 255 -9.86 4.42 -14.19
CA GLY A 255 -9.49 3.55 -13.09
C GLY A 255 -10.30 3.86 -11.83
N THR A 256 -10.56 2.84 -11.02
CA THR A 256 -11.42 2.95 -9.83
C THR A 256 -10.70 3.76 -8.75
N ALA A 257 -11.37 4.78 -8.21
CA ALA A 257 -10.84 5.58 -7.10
C ALA A 257 -10.49 4.69 -5.89
N ASN A 258 -9.40 5.05 -5.21
CA ASN A 258 -8.86 4.38 -4.04
C ASN A 258 -8.37 2.94 -4.29
N THR A 259 -8.07 2.60 -5.55
CA THR A 259 -7.45 1.31 -5.92
C THR A 259 -6.06 1.44 -6.55
N GLY A 260 -5.65 2.65 -6.96
CA GLY A 260 -4.47 2.87 -7.79
C GLY A 260 -4.58 2.33 -9.22
N GLY A 261 -5.78 1.93 -9.68
CA GLY A 261 -5.98 1.35 -11.01
C GLY A 261 -5.66 2.31 -12.15
N GLY A 262 -5.07 1.80 -13.24
CA GLY A 262 -4.74 2.58 -14.44
C GLY A 262 -5.95 2.88 -15.32
N GLY A 263 -5.95 4.03 -16.01
CA GLY A 263 -7.01 4.43 -16.94
C GLY A 263 -6.97 3.69 -18.29
N GLY A 264 -8.13 3.36 -18.84
CA GLY A 264 -8.26 2.71 -20.15
C GLY A 264 -8.04 3.65 -21.34
N GLY A 265 -7.54 3.13 -22.46
CA GLY A 265 -7.25 3.90 -23.66
C GLY A 265 -8.43 4.17 -24.61
N ILE A 266 -8.18 4.94 -25.66
CA ILE A 266 -9.13 5.31 -26.74
C ILE A 266 -8.53 5.12 -28.15
N PHE A 267 -9.34 4.71 -29.12
CA PHE A 267 -8.85 4.55 -30.50
C PHE A 267 -8.94 5.84 -31.33
N THR A 268 -9.92 6.71 -31.07
CA THR A 268 -10.19 7.89 -31.92
C THR A 268 -9.67 9.19 -31.29
N ALA A 269 -8.78 9.90 -31.98
CA ALA A 269 -8.18 11.16 -31.51
C ALA A 269 -9.16 12.37 -31.47
N TYR A 270 -10.37 12.22 -32.02
CA TYR A 270 -11.39 13.27 -32.07
C TYR A 270 -12.48 13.04 -31.00
N ALA A 271 -12.17 13.46 -29.77
CA ALA A 271 -13.08 13.64 -28.62
C ALA A 271 -14.26 12.63 -28.54
N PRO A 272 -14.14 11.54 -27.76
CA PRO A 272 -13.84 11.66 -26.32
C PRO A 272 -12.37 11.50 -25.87
N SER A 273 -12.18 11.35 -24.56
CA SER A 273 -10.90 11.27 -23.85
C SER A 273 -10.54 9.86 -23.40
N GLY A 274 -9.24 9.63 -23.16
CA GLY A 274 -8.76 8.49 -22.38
C GLY A 274 -9.29 8.51 -20.95
N GLY A 275 -9.29 7.36 -20.28
CA GLY A 275 -9.71 7.25 -18.89
C GLY A 275 -8.69 7.86 -17.93
N ASN A 276 -9.15 8.51 -16.86
CA ASN A 276 -8.27 8.93 -15.76
C ASN A 276 -7.76 7.68 -15.01
N GLY A 277 -6.62 7.76 -14.35
CA GLY A 277 -6.23 6.79 -13.34
C GLY A 277 -7.07 6.94 -12.07
N GLY A 278 -7.16 5.87 -11.27
CA GLY A 278 -7.73 5.91 -9.93
C GLY A 278 -6.76 6.52 -8.92
N SER A 279 -7.28 7.19 -7.89
CA SER A 279 -6.50 7.58 -6.71
C SER A 279 -5.91 6.35 -6.00
N GLY A 280 -4.77 6.56 -5.35
CA GLY A 280 -4.14 5.60 -4.46
C GLY A 280 -4.91 5.41 -3.15
N ILE A 281 -4.35 4.60 -2.26
CA ILE A 281 -4.88 4.36 -0.91
C ILE A 281 -3.72 3.97 0.02
N ILE A 282 -3.80 4.37 1.28
CA ILE A 282 -2.87 3.92 2.33
C ILE A 282 -3.68 3.27 3.44
N ILE A 283 -3.23 2.09 3.89
CA ILE A 283 -3.79 1.38 5.05
C ILE A 283 -2.65 1.02 5.99
N ALA A 284 -2.77 1.40 7.25
CA ALA A 284 -1.89 0.96 8.33
C ALA A 284 -2.70 0.13 9.35
N ARG A 285 -2.16 -1.01 9.77
CA ARG A 285 -2.74 -1.91 10.78
C ARG A 285 -1.74 -2.12 11.90
N VAL A 286 -2.13 -1.83 13.14
CA VAL A 286 -1.27 -1.99 14.32
C VAL A 286 -1.64 -3.26 15.11
N ASN A 287 -0.71 -3.69 15.97
CA ASN A 287 -0.80 -4.89 16.80
C ASN A 287 -0.49 -4.53 18.27
#